data_AF-A0A1I8F3N5-F1
#
_entry.id   AF-A0A1I8F3N5-F1
#
_cell.length_a   1.000
_cell.length_b   1.000
_cell.length_c   1.000
_cell.angle_alpha   90.00
_cell.angle_beta   90.00
_cell.angle_gamma   90.00
#
_symmetry.space_group_name_H-M   'P 1'
#
loop_
_entity.id
_entity.type
_entity.pdbx_description
1 polymer ?
#
loop_
_entity_poly.entity_id
_entity_poly.type
_entity_poly.pdbx_seq_one_letter_code
_entity_poly.pdbx_strand_id
1 'polypeptide(L)'
;MEKNKPLSQQRMASEMPGKLSEKDKALIKEKFKSFNEEFQARPQDPGQLLGARSRTPTGSHSRENKAFLLDRYAMFRDKYANVPFTSKKDKYIKFTKDDVERMLDEFFRGV
;
A
#
# COMPACT_ATOMS: atom_id res chain seq x y z
N MET A 1 57.03 21.55 -2.31
CA MET A 1 55.83 21.52 -1.45
C MET A 1 54.84 22.52 -2.01
N GLU A 2 53.55 22.24 -1.83
CA GLU A 2 52.37 23.02 -2.25
C GLU A 2 51.77 22.67 -3.63
N LYS A 3 50.65 21.91 -3.59
CA LYS A 3 49.30 22.38 -3.99
C LYS A 3 48.32 21.20 -3.93
N ASN A 4 47.89 20.85 -2.71
CA ASN A 4 46.71 20.00 -2.54
C ASN A 4 45.47 20.84 -2.83
N LYS A 5 44.83 20.54 -3.95
CA LYS A 5 43.56 21.11 -4.40
C LYS A 5 42.45 20.15 -3.96
N PRO A 6 41.63 20.43 -2.94
CA PRO A 6 40.41 19.65 -2.73
C PRO A 6 39.32 20.26 -3.60
N LEU A 7 39.24 19.82 -4.86
CA LEU A 7 38.12 20.15 -5.74
C LEU A 7 37.34 18.88 -6.03
N SER A 8 36.40 18.56 -5.15
CA SER A 8 35.08 18.02 -5.49
C SER A 8 34.29 17.89 -4.20
N GLN A 9 33.79 19.04 -3.76
CA GLN A 9 32.58 19.12 -2.95
C GLN A 9 31.42 18.63 -3.82
N GLN A 10 31.41 17.32 -4.13
CA GLN A 10 30.23 16.66 -4.64
C GLN A 10 29.28 16.65 -3.46
N ARG A 11 28.30 17.56 -3.53
CA ARG A 11 27.18 17.66 -2.61
C ARG A 11 26.54 16.27 -2.49
N MET A 12 26.96 15.50 -1.49
CA MET A 12 26.07 14.50 -0.91
C MET A 12 25.01 15.33 -0.21
N ALA A 13 23.95 15.62 -0.96
CA ALA A 13 22.75 16.21 -0.42
C ALA A 13 22.35 15.32 0.75
N SER A 14 22.53 15.86 1.94
CA SER A 14 21.99 15.35 3.18
C SER A 14 20.49 15.18 2.95
N GLU A 15 20.08 13.94 2.71
CA GLU A 15 18.69 13.53 2.79
C GLU A 15 18.24 13.88 4.21
N MET A 16 17.54 15.00 4.34
CA MET A 16 17.01 15.42 5.63
C MET A 16 16.14 14.27 6.18
N PRO A 17 16.41 13.79 7.41
CA PRO A 17 15.63 12.71 8.00
C PRO A 17 14.18 13.19 8.14
N GLY A 18 13.30 12.67 7.29
CA GLY A 18 11.88 13.04 7.26
C GLY A 18 11.35 13.47 5.89
N LYS A 19 12.21 13.74 4.89
CA LYS A 19 11.75 14.07 3.53
C LYS A 19 11.91 12.85 2.63
N LEU A 20 10.78 12.22 2.28
CA LEU A 20 10.77 11.11 1.31
C LEU A 20 11.50 11.50 0.03
N SER A 21 12.37 10.62 -0.44
CA SER A 21 12.99 10.70 -1.76
C SER A 21 11.92 10.62 -2.86
N GLU A 22 12.17 11.21 -4.02
CA GLU A 22 11.27 11.09 -5.17
C GLU A 22 11.04 9.63 -5.58
N LYS A 23 12.06 8.79 -5.39
CA LYS A 23 11.97 7.34 -5.60
C LYS A 23 10.96 6.70 -4.64
N ASP A 24 11.03 7.01 -3.35
CA ASP A 24 10.09 6.47 -2.36
C ASP A 24 8.66 6.93 -2.64
N LYS A 25 8.49 8.19 -3.04
CA LYS A 25 7.17 8.72 -3.44
C LYS A 25 6.60 7.95 -4.63
N ALA A 26 7.43 7.62 -5.62
CA ALA A 26 7.02 6.82 -6.77
C ALA A 26 6.60 5.40 -6.35
N LEU A 27 7.38 4.75 -5.48
CA LEU A 27 7.07 3.42 -4.95
C LEU A 27 5.75 3.41 -4.16
N ILE A 28 5.49 4.43 -3.34
CA ILE A 28 4.23 4.53 -2.59
C ILE A 28 3.05 4.71 -3.56
N LYS A 29 3.19 5.56 -4.58
CA LYS A 29 2.16 5.74 -5.63
C LYS A 29 1.86 4.43 -6.35
N GLU A 30 2.90 3.69 -6.72
CA GLU A 30 2.77 2.39 -7.38
C GLU A 30 2.01 1.40 -6.50
N LYS A 31 2.38 1.27 -5.21
CA LYS A 31 1.68 0.39 -4.26
C LYS A 31 0.19 0.69 -4.16
N PHE A 32 -0.17 1.97 -4.03
CA PHE A 32 -1.59 2.36 -4.02
C PHE A 32 -2.27 2.09 -5.36
N LYS A 33 -1.58 2.28 -6.49
CA LYS A 33 -2.14 2.01 -7.82
C LYS A 33 -2.40 0.51 -8.01
N SER A 34 -1.41 -0.33 -7.73
CA SER A 34 -1.53 -1.79 -7.79
C SER A 34 -2.64 -2.28 -6.87
N PHE A 35 -2.68 -1.84 -5.61
CA PHE A 35 -3.78 -2.18 -4.71
C PHE A 35 -5.14 -1.77 -5.28
N ASN A 36 -5.28 -0.54 -5.78
CA ASN A 36 -6.55 -0.09 -6.34
C ASN A 36 -6.96 -0.92 -7.56
N GLU A 37 -6.02 -1.28 -8.42
CA GLU A 37 -6.29 -2.11 -9.60
C GLU A 37 -6.68 -3.53 -9.21
N GLU A 38 -5.94 -4.17 -8.29
CA GLU A 38 -6.22 -5.53 -7.81
C GLU A 38 -7.50 -5.60 -6.99
N PHE A 39 -7.78 -4.59 -6.16
CA PHE A 39 -8.98 -4.55 -5.32
C PHE A 39 -10.25 -4.18 -6.11
N GLN A 40 -10.13 -3.40 -7.19
CA GLN A 40 -11.24 -3.10 -8.11
C GLN A 40 -11.47 -4.18 -9.16
N ALA A 41 -10.43 -4.93 -9.52
CA ALA A 41 -10.56 -6.12 -10.33
C ALA A 41 -11.36 -7.14 -9.51
N ARG A 42 -12.70 -7.10 -9.62
CA ARG A 42 -13.64 -8.01 -8.94
C ARG A 42 -13.04 -9.42 -8.93
N PRO A 43 -12.53 -9.91 -7.79
CA PRO A 43 -12.06 -11.27 -7.75
C PRO A 43 -13.31 -12.13 -7.89
N GLN A 44 -13.38 -12.91 -8.95
CA GLN A 44 -14.49 -13.85 -9.14
C GLN A 44 -14.44 -14.96 -8.07
N ASP A 45 -13.30 -15.12 -7.40
CA ASP A 45 -13.04 -16.16 -6.41
C ASP A 45 -12.25 -15.63 -5.20
N PRO A 46 -12.74 -15.85 -3.96
CA PRO A 46 -12.02 -15.63 -2.70
C PRO A 46 -10.64 -16.25 -2.55
N GLY A 47 -10.39 -17.37 -3.21
CA GLY A 47 -9.09 -18.02 -3.21
C GLY A 47 -8.01 -17.27 -3.98
N GLN A 48 -8.38 -16.36 -4.90
CA GLN A 48 -7.42 -15.64 -5.73
C GLN A 48 -6.73 -14.47 -4.98
N LEU A 49 -7.46 -13.77 -4.10
CA LEU A 49 -6.92 -12.71 -3.25
C LEU A 49 -5.97 -13.23 -2.16
N LEU A 50 -6.19 -14.47 -1.70
CA LEU A 50 -5.45 -15.07 -0.59
C LEU A 50 -4.24 -15.91 -1.05
N GLY A 51 -3.98 -15.96 -2.36
CA GLY A 51 -3.01 -16.88 -2.95
C GLY A 51 -3.62 -18.29 -3.03
N ALA A 52 -3.80 -18.77 -4.26
CA ALA A 52 -4.49 -20.01 -4.58
C ALA A 52 -4.05 -21.21 -3.72
N ARG A 53 -4.90 -21.57 -2.73
CA ARG A 53 -5.09 -22.91 -2.14
C ARG A 53 -6.16 -22.99 -1.04
N SER A 54 -6.80 -21.88 -0.65
CA SER A 54 -7.93 -21.95 0.26
C SER A 54 -9.19 -22.37 -0.50
N ARG A 55 -9.58 -23.63 -0.27
CA ARG A 55 -10.96 -24.13 -0.44
C ARG A 55 -11.93 -23.07 0.09
N THR A 56 -13.07 -22.92 -0.58
CA THR A 56 -14.23 -22.12 -0.15
C THR A 56 -14.18 -21.81 1.34
N PRO A 57 -13.94 -20.55 1.75
CA PRO A 57 -13.76 -20.25 3.17
C PRO A 57 -15.08 -20.52 3.89
N THR A 58 -15.19 -21.67 4.55
CA THR A 58 -16.23 -21.94 5.55
C THR A 58 -16.19 -20.81 6.59
N GLY A 59 -17.37 -20.32 7.01
CA GLY A 59 -17.59 -18.99 7.59
C GLY A 59 -16.63 -18.50 8.70
N SER A 60 -16.01 -19.40 9.46
CA SER A 60 -14.96 -19.05 10.43
C SER A 60 -13.66 -18.54 9.79
N HIS A 61 -13.16 -19.23 8.75
CA HIS A 61 -11.96 -18.83 8.01
C HIS A 61 -12.15 -17.51 7.26
N SER A 62 -13.38 -17.25 6.82
CA SER A 62 -13.76 -15.98 6.16
C SER A 62 -13.52 -14.78 7.08
N ARG A 63 -13.89 -14.91 8.37
CA ARG A 63 -13.76 -13.83 9.36
C ARG A 63 -12.30 -13.55 9.71
N GLU A 64 -11.49 -14.59 9.88
CA GLU A 64 -10.05 -14.47 10.15
C GLU A 64 -9.31 -13.84 8.96
N ASN A 65 -9.62 -14.29 7.74
CA ASN A 65 -9.04 -13.73 6.52
C ASN A 65 -9.44 -12.27 6.29
N LYS A 66 -10.71 -11.92 6.55
CA LYS A 66 -11.18 -10.52 6.54
C LYS A 66 -10.40 -9.67 7.53
N ALA A 67 -10.30 -10.11 8.78
CA ALA A 67 -9.58 -9.38 9.82
C ALA A 67 -8.10 -9.19 9.45
N PHE A 68 -7.44 -10.22 8.92
CA PHE A 68 -6.07 -10.14 8.45
C PHE A 68 -5.90 -9.13 7.31
N LEU A 69 -6.73 -9.19 6.26
CA LEU A 69 -6.65 -8.27 5.13
C LEU A 69 -6.95 -6.83 5.54
N LEU A 70 -7.95 -6.62 6.41
CA LEU A 70 -8.32 -5.32 6.93
C LEU A 70 -7.19 -4.71 7.78
N ASP A 71 -6.57 -5.50 8.65
CA ASP A 71 -5.45 -5.06 9.48
C ASP A 71 -4.21 -4.69 8.63
N ARG A 72 -3.89 -5.53 7.64
CA ARG A 72 -2.83 -5.24 6.66
C ARG A 72 -3.09 -3.94 5.90
N TYR A 73 -4.32 -3.74 5.40
CA TYR A 73 -4.69 -2.51 4.72
C TYR A 73 -4.66 -1.31 5.66
N ALA A 74 -5.12 -1.48 6.90
CA ALA A 74 -5.13 -0.43 7.91
C ALA A 74 -3.70 0.05 8.22
N MET A 75 -2.76 -0.88 8.42
CA MET A 75 -1.34 -0.57 8.62
C MET A 75 -0.73 0.11 7.40
N PHE A 76 -1.00 -0.41 6.19
CA PHE A 76 -0.51 0.17 4.94
C PHE A 76 -1.01 1.61 4.75
N ARG A 77 -2.31 1.83 4.93
CA ARG A 77 -2.94 3.15 4.81
C ARG A 77 -2.40 4.10 5.84
N ASP A 78 -2.36 3.72 7.12
CA ASP A 78 -1.90 4.60 8.20
C ASP A 78 -0.43 5.03 8.00
N LYS A 79 0.41 4.05 7.63
CA LYS A 79 1.84 4.25 7.35
C LYS A 79 2.10 5.28 6.25
N TYR A 80 1.27 5.31 5.20
CA TYR A 80 1.52 6.18 4.03
C TYR A 80 0.55 7.37 3.90
N ALA A 81 -0.61 7.36 4.57
CA ALA A 81 -1.60 8.43 4.46
C ALA A 81 -1.11 9.76 5.05
N ASN A 82 -0.33 9.69 6.12
CA ASN A 82 0.25 10.87 6.77
C ASN A 82 1.51 11.38 6.06
N VAL A 83 2.05 10.61 5.10
CA VAL A 83 3.30 10.93 4.43
C VAL A 83 3.03 11.81 3.20
N PRO A 84 3.82 12.88 2.96
CA PRO A 84 3.63 13.77 1.81
C PRO A 84 4.20 13.15 0.51
N PHE A 85 3.64 12.01 0.08
CA PHE A 85 4.08 11.31 -1.13
C PHE A 85 3.46 11.86 -2.43
N THR A 86 2.34 12.59 -2.32
CA THR A 86 1.62 13.18 -3.45
C THR A 86 0.80 14.39 -3.00
N SER A 87 0.63 15.38 -3.88
CA SER A 87 -0.31 16.49 -3.67
C SER A 87 -1.76 16.08 -3.93
N LYS A 88 -1.99 15.02 -4.72
CA LYS A 88 -3.32 14.50 -5.06
C LYS A 88 -3.58 13.20 -4.32
N LYS A 89 -3.76 13.26 -3.00
CA LYS A 89 -3.96 12.06 -2.15
C LYS A 89 -5.18 11.25 -2.59
N ASP A 90 -6.27 11.93 -2.93
CA ASP A 90 -7.55 11.37 -3.37
C ASP A 90 -7.41 10.40 -4.57
N LYS A 91 -6.48 10.68 -5.49
CA LYS A 91 -6.21 9.82 -6.66
C LYS A 91 -5.66 8.44 -6.27
N TYR A 92 -4.91 8.36 -5.17
CA TYR A 92 -4.18 7.15 -4.76
C TYR A 92 -4.84 6.45 -3.58
N ILE A 93 -5.28 7.20 -2.56
CA ILE A 93 -5.97 6.68 -1.39
C ILE A 93 -7.48 6.72 -1.65
N LYS A 94 -7.96 5.82 -2.53
CA LYS A 94 -9.37 5.78 -2.95
C LYS A 94 -10.30 5.16 -1.92
N PHE A 95 -9.78 4.21 -1.14
CA PHE A 95 -10.57 3.43 -0.22
C PHE A 95 -10.28 3.86 1.22
N THR A 96 -11.32 3.94 2.03
CA THR A 96 -11.19 4.03 3.48
C THR A 96 -11.09 2.63 4.08
N LYS A 97 -10.77 2.54 5.39
CA LYS A 97 -10.82 1.25 6.09
C LYS A 97 -12.22 0.65 6.04
N ASP A 98 -13.24 1.50 6.14
CA ASP A 98 -14.66 1.13 6.10
C ASP A 98 -15.07 0.63 4.69
N ASP A 99 -14.60 1.28 3.62
CA ASP A 99 -14.86 0.81 2.25
C ASP A 99 -14.24 -0.58 2.01
N VAL A 100 -13.00 -0.78 2.44
CA VAL A 100 -12.33 -2.09 2.33
C VAL A 100 -13.05 -3.13 3.17
N GLU A 101 -13.48 -2.79 4.39
CA GLU A 101 -14.26 -3.70 5.24
C GLU A 101 -15.58 -4.11 4.57
N ARG A 102 -16.34 -3.17 4.01
CA ARG A 102 -17.59 -3.46 3.29
C ARG A 102 -17.35 -4.33 2.07
N MET A 103 -16.34 -4.01 1.26
CA MET A 103 -16.03 -4.80 0.06
C MET A 103 -15.56 -6.22 0.42
N LEU A 104 -14.75 -6.37 1.47
CA LEU A 104 -14.39 -7.68 1.99
C LEU A 104 -15.60 -8.41 2.57
N ASP A 105 -16.51 -7.70 3.24
CA ASP A 105 -17.75 -8.28 3.76
C ASP A 105 -18.62 -8.81 2.62
N GLU A 106 -18.89 -8.02 1.57
CA GLU A 106 -19.61 -8.48 0.38
C GLU A 106 -18.93 -9.67 -0.30
N PHE A 107 -17.60 -9.61 -0.40
CA PHE A 107 -16.79 -10.66 -1.01
C PHE A 107 -16.85 -12.00 -0.28
N PHE A 108 -16.78 -11.95 1.05
CA PHE A 108 -16.83 -13.13 1.92
C PHE A 108 -18.26 -13.56 2.29
N ARG A 109 -19.23 -12.65 2.14
CA ARG A 109 -20.67 -12.92 2.29
C ARG A 109 -21.23 -13.66 1.10
N GLY A 110 -20.65 -13.45 -0.10
CA GLY A 110 -20.81 -14.28 -1.30
C GLY A 110 -22.15 -15.01 -1.43
N VAL A 111 -23.20 -14.27 -1.83
CA VAL A 111 -24.56 -14.75 -2.21
C VAL A 111 -25.28 -15.62 -1.17
#